data_AF-X1BXF4-F1
#
_entry.id   AF-X1BXF4-F1
#
_cell.length_a   1.000
_cell.length_b   1.000
_cell.length_c   1.000
_cell.angle_alpha   90.00
_cell.angle_beta   90.00
_cell.angle_gamma   90.00
#
_symmetry.space_group_name_H-M   'P 1'
#
loop_
_entity.id
_entity.type
_entity.pdbx_description
1 polymer ?
#
loop_
_entity_poly.entity_id
_entity_poly.type
_entity_poly.pdbx_seq_one_letter_code
_entity_poly.pdbx_strand_id
1 'polypeptide(L)' 'MSYFEDLKVWQRSVDLAVKVYKITKEEPFNRDFGLKDQVRRSAVSISSNIAEGD' A
#
# COMPACT_ATOMS: atom_id res chain seq x y z
N MET A 1 -7.11 -7.69 -23.84
CA MET A 1 -6.02 -7.10 -23.05
C MET A 1 -6.37 -7.40 -21.60
N SER A 2 -5.49 -8.09 -20.89
CA SER A 2 -5.57 -8.16 -19.43
C SER A 2 -4.86 -6.92 -18.93
N TYR A 3 -5.45 -6.20 -17.98
CA TYR A 3 -4.78 -5.09 -17.33
C TYR A 3 -4.33 -5.53 -15.93
N PHE A 4 -3.30 -4.89 -15.38
CA PHE A 4 -2.80 -5.18 -14.04
C PHE A 4 -3.88 -5.11 -12.96
N GLU A 5 -4.94 -4.32 -13.16
CA GLU A 5 -6.08 -4.23 -12.24
C GLU A 5 -6.85 -5.56 -12.10
N ASP A 6 -6.77 -6.45 -13.10
CA ASP A 6 -7.39 -7.79 -13.05
C ASP A 6 -6.56 -8.77 -12.19
N LEU A 7 -5.29 -8.44 -11.91
CA LEU A 7 -4.41 -9.30 -11.12
C LEU A 7 -4.85 -9.29 -9.65
N LYS A 8 -5.22 -10.47 -9.14
CA LYS A 8 -5.54 -10.66 -7.71
C LYS A 8 -4.42 -10.17 -6.78
N VAL A 9 -3.16 -10.25 -7.21
CA VAL A 9 -2.01 -9.77 -6.42
C VAL A 9 -1.98 -8.24 -6.35
N TRP A 10 -2.36 -7.53 -7.42
CA TRP A 10 -2.49 -6.08 -7.43
C TRP A 10 -3.66 -5.63 -6.54
N GLN A 11 -4.82 -6.27 -6.66
CA GLN A 11 -5.98 -5.95 -5.81
C GLN A 11 -5.64 -6.14 -4.31
N ARG A 12 -4.95 -7.23 -3.96
CA ARG A 12 -4.49 -7.49 -2.59
C ARG A 12 -3.45 -6.48 -2.10
N SER A 13 -2.59 -5.96 -2.97
CA SER A 13 -1.61 -4.95 -2.58
C SER A 13 -2.26 -3.58 -2.34
N VAL A 14 -3.29 -3.23 -3.12
CA VAL A 14 -4.13 -2.05 -2.85
C VAL A 14 -4.85 -2.19 -1.51
N ASP A 15 -5.47 -3.34 -1.23
CA ASP A 15 -6.11 -3.62 0.06
C ASP A 15 -5.12 -3.53 1.24
N LEU A 16 -3.89 -4.02 1.04
CA LEU A 16 -2.82 -3.92 2.02
C LEU A 16 -2.46 -2.45 2.30
N ALA A 17 -2.31 -1.63 1.25
CA ALA A 17 -2.04 -0.21 1.41
C ALA A 17 -3.16 0.47 2.22
N VAL A 18 -4.43 0.20 1.91
CA VAL A 18 -5.58 0.73 2.68
C VAL A 18 -5.51 0.32 4.15
N LYS A 19 -5.20 -0.95 4.45
CA LYS A 19 -5.05 -1.44 5.84
C LYS A 19 -3.90 -0.75 6.57
N VAL A 20 -2.76 -0.56 5.91
CA VAL A 20 -1.60 0.16 6.45
C VAL A 20 -1.98 1.60 6.77
N TYR A 21 -2.70 2.30 5.88
CA TYR A 21 -3.17 3.65 6.14
C TYR A 21 -4.10 3.73 7.36
N LYS A 22 -5.00 2.76 7.53
CA LYS A 22 -5.89 2.66 8.69
C LYS A 22 -5.10 2.47 9.99
N ILE A 23 -4.23 1.47 10.06
CA ILE A 23 -3.43 1.16 11.26
C ILE A 23 -2.54 2.34 11.66
N THR A 24 -1.88 2.96 10.68
CA THR A 24 -0.96 4.09 10.93
C THR A 24 -1.67 5.40 11.25
N LYS A 25 -3.01 5.45 11.22
CA LYS A 25 -3.81 6.58 11.68
C LYS A 25 -4.18 6.48 13.16
N GLU A 26 -4.07 5.29 13.75
CA GLU A 26 -4.36 5.05 15.16
C GLU A 26 -3.17 5.42 16.06
N GLU A 27 -3.48 5.76 17.31
CA GLU A 27 -2.46 5.96 18.36
C GLU A 27 -1.88 4.60 18.80
N PRO A 28 -0.58 4.51 19.11
CA PRO A 28 0.41 5.59 19.13
C PRO A 28 1.08 5.86 17.78
N PHE A 29 0.79 5.06 16.75
CA PHE A 29 1.50 5.08 15.46
C PHE A 29 1.38 6.44 14.76
N ASN A 30 0.24 7.10 14.87
CA ASN A 30 0.00 8.36 14.18
C ASN A 30 0.97 9.49 14.59
N ARG A 31 1.65 9.39 15.74
CA ARG A 31 2.65 10.33 16.26
C ARG A 31 4.06 10.05 15.78
N ASP A 32 4.34 8.83 15.32
CA ASP A 32 5.63 8.50 14.71
C ASP A 32 5.59 8.86 13.22
N PHE A 33 5.88 10.12 12.91
CA PHE A 33 5.82 10.64 11.54
C PHE A 33 6.80 9.92 10.58
N GLY A 34 7.97 9.54 11.06
CA GLY A 34 9.00 8.89 10.24
C GLY A 34 8.61 7.46 9.87
N LEU A 35 8.28 6.64 10.87
CA LEU A 35 7.86 5.26 10.64
C LEU A 35 6.54 5.20 9.84
N LYS A 36 5.60 6.09 10.14
CA LYS A 36 4.33 6.20 9.40
C LYS A 36 4.55 6.47 7.91
N ASP A 37 5.43 7.42 7.56
CA ASP A 37 5.71 7.73 6.16
C ASP A 37 6.38 6.55 5.45
N GLN A 38 7.41 5.97 6.05
CA GLN A 38 8.14 4.83 5.47
C GLN A 38 7.19 3.65 5.18
N VAL A 39 6.41 3.23 6.16
CA VAL A 39 5.52 2.07 6.01
C VAL A 39 4.41 2.33 4.99
N ARG A 40 3.82 3.53 4.97
CA ARG A 40 2.80 3.89 3.97
C ARG A 40 3.35 3.89 2.55
N ARG A 41 4.53 4.47 2.34
CA ARG A 41 5.18 4.53 1.03
C ARG A 41 5.59 3.15 0.54
N SER A 42 6.15 2.32 1.42
CA SER A 42 6.47 0.93 1.10
C SER A 42 5.22 0.14 0.69
N ALA A 43 4.10 0.31 1.39
CA ALA A 43 2.86 -0.41 1.07
C ALA A 43 2.28 -0.01 -0.31
N VAL A 44 2.25 1.28 -0.63
CA VAL A 44 1.80 1.79 -1.94
C VAL A 44 2.72 1.34 -3.07
N SER A 45 4.03 1.28 -2.81
CA SER A 45 5.03 0.87 -3.79
C SER A 45 4.74 -0.51 -4.38
N ILE A 46 4.14 -1.43 -3.62
CA ILE A 46 3.84 -2.79 -4.10
C ILE A 46 2.85 -2.76 -5.28
N SER A 47 1.72 -2.07 -5.14
CA SER A 47 0.75 -1.94 -6.24
C SER A 47 1.31 -1.15 -7.42
N SER A 48 2.13 -0.13 -7.16
CA SER A 48 2.77 0.67 -8.22
C SER A 48 3.76 -0.15 -9.04
N ASN A 49 4.61 -0.97 -8.40
CA ASN A 49 5.57 -1.80 -9.11
C ASN A 49 4.90 -2.94 -9.89
N ILE A 50 3.76 -3.46 -9.41
CA ILE A 50 2.97 -4.45 -10.17
C ILE A 50 2.38 -3.79 -11.43
N ALA A 51 1.85 -2.58 -11.30
CA ALA A 51 1.29 -1.83 -12.43
C ALA A 51 2.35 -1.37 -13.44
N GLU A 52 3.56 -1.04 -12.99
CA GLU A 52 4.69 -0.68 -13.86
C GLU A 52 5.24 -1.88 -14.64
N GLY A 53 5.10 -3.09 -14.10
CA GLY A 53 5.61 -4.32 -14.71
C GLY A 53 4.65 -5.01 -15.71
N ASP A 54 3.44 -4.50 -15.88
CA ASP A 54 2.41 -4.99 -16.82
C ASP A 54 2.45 -4.20 -18.14
#